data_AF-J6J7M5-F1
#
_entry.id   AF-J6J7M5-F1
#
_cell.length_a   1.000
_cell.length_b   1.000
_cell.length_c   1.000
_cell.angle_alpha   90.00
_cell.angle_beta   90.00
_cell.angle_gamma   90.00
#
_symmetry.space_group_name_H-M   'P 1'
#
loop_
_entity.id
_entity.type
_entity.pdbx_description
1 polymer ?
#
loop_
_entity_poly.entity_id
_entity_poly.type
_entity_poly.pdbx_seq_one_letter_code
_entity_poly.pdbx_strand_id
1 'polypeptide(L)'
;MAKVSRRAAVVAAIPVLVMALQLLPAPGLGNPIWASAAAALGQPLTERITIDLGASVGAIGFYLVAAATAIATVGVASDRHRAEWLLFALTGVGTLMAATAVVHDLTGSTFLGETGMPTRGVFDAGAALGVVFAATTANLAVERYETRRGRAAMTTVQLIEGLSLSLGALLVCALAVGFFSGGLLAFAAGCGFATFAVSVAVRRLGMGAWVSTGLAAAVLAAAAMIAAGNWSGEADIALRFAATSGVLASEQRMVSDAGAGGSGAGTWPAVHRLYRMPDEPVRPPPTTAARIEVEFGWPALWGAIVLAVLLVAELVAGALGRGRDSFYSSGAAAAVVVVAIETFRDASLFTPTITIVAAVTIGLGLAQSKSRSAH
;
A
#
# COMPACT_ATOMS: atom_id res chain seq x y z
N MET A 1 -2.11 -18.84 17.33
CA MET A 1 -2.32 -18.52 15.89
C MET A 1 -3.79 -18.33 15.53
N ALA A 2 -4.70 -19.24 15.90
CA ALA A 2 -6.10 -19.25 15.43
C ALA A 2 -6.93 -17.96 15.66
N LYS A 3 -6.70 -17.19 16.72
CA LYS A 3 -7.50 -15.99 17.03
C LYS A 3 -7.09 -14.74 16.23
N VAL A 4 -5.83 -14.67 15.76
CA VAL A 4 -5.28 -13.54 14.96
C VAL A 4 -5.52 -13.75 13.48
N SER A 5 -5.30 -14.98 13.00
CA SER A 5 -5.72 -15.35 11.65
C SER A 5 -7.21 -15.05 11.48
N ARG A 6 -8.04 -15.25 12.51
CA ARG A 6 -9.47 -14.94 12.43
C ARG A 6 -9.78 -13.45 12.28
N ARG A 7 -9.20 -12.53 13.05
CA ARG A 7 -9.52 -11.09 12.92
C ARG A 7 -8.96 -10.50 11.62
N ALA A 8 -7.70 -10.78 11.31
CA ALA A 8 -7.08 -10.33 10.07
C ALA A 8 -7.79 -10.94 8.84
N ALA A 9 -8.21 -12.21 8.91
CA ALA A 9 -8.99 -12.82 7.84
C ALA A 9 -10.40 -12.22 7.72
N VAL A 10 -11.05 -11.85 8.83
CA VAL A 10 -12.35 -11.15 8.77
C VAL A 10 -12.21 -9.80 8.09
N VAL A 11 -11.18 -9.03 8.43
CA VAL A 11 -10.92 -7.74 7.78
C VAL A 11 -10.56 -7.92 6.29
N ALA A 12 -9.69 -8.88 5.98
CA ALA A 12 -9.33 -9.21 4.60
C ALA A 12 -10.50 -9.83 3.79
N ALA A 13 -11.52 -10.38 4.45
CA ALA A 13 -12.71 -10.87 3.76
C ALA A 13 -13.60 -9.73 3.26
N ILE A 14 -13.54 -8.54 3.88
CA ILE A 14 -14.43 -7.42 3.52
C ILE A 14 -14.31 -7.05 2.03
N PRO A 15 -13.11 -6.80 1.46
CA PRO A 15 -13.00 -6.48 0.04
C PRO A 15 -13.46 -7.63 -0.88
N VAL A 16 -13.21 -8.89 -0.50
CA VAL A 16 -13.68 -10.06 -1.26
C VAL A 16 -15.20 -10.10 -1.30
N LEU A 17 -15.86 -9.85 -0.16
CA LEU A 17 -17.32 -9.83 -0.08
C LEU A 17 -17.90 -8.70 -0.94
N VAL A 18 -17.27 -7.53 -0.93
CA VAL A 18 -17.67 -6.40 -1.80
C VAL A 18 -17.52 -6.77 -3.27
N MET A 19 -16.37 -7.33 -3.68
CA MET A 19 -16.15 -7.78 -5.06
C MET A 19 -17.12 -8.91 -5.47
N ALA A 20 -17.42 -9.84 -4.56
CA ALA A 20 -18.38 -10.92 -4.81
C ALA A 20 -19.81 -10.39 -4.95
N LEU A 21 -20.19 -9.39 -4.15
CA LEU A 21 -21.49 -8.71 -4.27
C LEU A 21 -21.65 -8.07 -5.66
N GLN A 22 -20.57 -7.50 -6.23
CA GLN A 22 -20.60 -6.92 -7.57
C GLN A 22 -20.93 -7.94 -8.68
N LEU A 23 -20.67 -9.23 -8.43
CA LEU A 23 -20.97 -10.32 -9.36
C LEU A 23 -22.41 -10.82 -9.25
N LEU A 24 -23.14 -10.55 -8.17
CA LEU A 24 -24.49 -11.08 -7.97
C LEU A 24 -25.53 -10.31 -8.81
N PRO A 25 -26.64 -10.97 -9.23
CA PRO A 25 -27.81 -10.28 -9.77
C PRO A 25 -28.29 -9.21 -8.79
N ALA A 26 -28.41 -7.97 -9.26
CA ALA A 26 -28.71 -6.81 -8.43
C ALA A 26 -29.84 -5.98 -9.07
N PRO A 27 -31.09 -6.48 -9.07
CA PRO A 27 -32.21 -5.77 -9.71
C PRO A 27 -32.41 -4.40 -9.07
N GLY A 28 -32.42 -3.34 -9.89
CA GLY A 28 -32.56 -1.95 -9.43
C GLY A 28 -31.29 -1.31 -8.84
N LEU A 29 -30.20 -2.07 -8.69
CA LEU A 29 -28.88 -1.57 -8.28
C LEU A 29 -27.80 -1.85 -9.35
N GLY A 30 -28.15 -2.55 -10.43
CA GLY A 30 -27.24 -2.88 -11.51
C GLY A 30 -26.93 -1.68 -12.41
N ASN A 31 -25.81 -1.77 -13.12
CA ASN A 31 -25.38 -0.71 -14.01
C ASN A 31 -26.38 -0.55 -15.18
N PRO A 32 -26.79 0.68 -15.54
CA PRO A 32 -27.76 0.91 -16.61
C PRO A 32 -27.30 0.42 -17.99
N ILE A 33 -25.99 0.17 -18.18
CA ILE A 33 -25.46 -0.41 -19.41
C ILE A 33 -26.10 -1.76 -19.74
N TRP A 34 -26.54 -2.53 -18.72
CA TRP A 34 -27.18 -3.82 -18.93
C TRP A 34 -28.56 -3.68 -19.59
N ALA A 35 -29.31 -2.63 -19.28
CA ALA A 35 -30.59 -2.33 -19.93
C ALA A 35 -30.38 -1.94 -21.40
N SER A 36 -29.39 -1.08 -21.67
CA SER A 36 -29.02 -0.70 -23.04
C SER A 36 -28.53 -1.89 -23.86
N ALA A 37 -27.71 -2.76 -23.28
CA ALA A 37 -27.23 -3.98 -23.92
C ALA A 37 -28.35 -4.99 -24.17
N ALA A 38 -29.27 -5.17 -23.22
CA ALA A 38 -30.45 -6.03 -23.39
C ALA A 38 -31.34 -5.56 -24.54
N ALA A 39 -31.57 -4.25 -24.65
CA ALA A 39 -32.32 -3.65 -25.74
C ALA A 39 -31.63 -3.86 -27.10
N ALA A 40 -30.30 -3.68 -27.17
CA ALA A 40 -29.52 -3.87 -28.39
C ALA A 40 -29.43 -5.34 -28.84
N LEU A 41 -29.31 -6.28 -27.90
CA LEU A 41 -29.24 -7.71 -28.18
C LEU A 41 -30.61 -8.37 -28.39
N GLY A 42 -31.70 -7.65 -28.09
CA GLY A 42 -33.07 -8.17 -28.19
C GLY A 42 -33.37 -9.30 -27.20
N GLN A 43 -32.60 -9.42 -26.12
CA GLN A 43 -32.74 -10.47 -25.11
C GLN A 43 -32.58 -9.89 -23.70
N PRO A 44 -33.33 -10.38 -22.71
CA PRO A 44 -33.20 -9.92 -21.34
C PRO A 44 -31.83 -10.30 -20.77
N LEU A 45 -31.09 -9.30 -20.29
CA LEU A 45 -29.85 -9.51 -19.55
C LEU A 45 -30.09 -9.33 -18.05
N THR A 46 -29.38 -10.09 -17.23
CA THR A 46 -29.42 -9.93 -15.78
C THR A 46 -28.64 -8.68 -15.37
N GLU A 47 -29.31 -7.74 -14.72
CA GLU A 47 -28.68 -6.55 -14.13
C GLU A 47 -27.67 -6.94 -13.03
N ARG A 48 -26.46 -6.38 -13.12
CA ARG A 48 -25.37 -6.56 -12.14
C ARG A 48 -24.65 -5.24 -11.93
N ILE A 49 -23.98 -5.09 -10.78
CA ILE A 49 -23.24 -3.85 -10.47
C ILE A 49 -22.00 -3.73 -11.38
N THR A 50 -21.27 -4.83 -11.60
CA THR A 50 -20.13 -4.82 -12.53
C THR A 50 -20.59 -4.70 -13.98
N ILE A 51 -19.82 -3.96 -14.78
CA ILE A 51 -19.98 -3.89 -16.24
C ILE A 51 -19.18 -4.98 -16.99
N ASP A 52 -18.21 -5.63 -16.32
CA ASP A 52 -17.37 -6.69 -16.90
C ASP A 52 -17.11 -7.78 -15.85
N LEU A 53 -17.82 -8.91 -16.01
CA LEU A 53 -17.71 -10.08 -15.15
C LEU A 53 -16.31 -10.69 -15.15
N GLY A 54 -15.66 -10.74 -16.31
CA GLY A 54 -14.33 -11.36 -16.45
C GLY A 54 -13.28 -10.55 -15.70
N ALA A 55 -13.34 -9.22 -15.82
CA ALA A 55 -12.47 -8.31 -15.09
C ALA A 55 -12.65 -8.43 -13.57
N SER A 56 -13.90 -8.47 -13.09
CA SER A 56 -14.19 -8.57 -11.66
C SER A 56 -13.80 -9.92 -11.05
N VAL A 57 -14.00 -11.03 -11.77
CA VAL A 57 -13.51 -12.35 -11.34
C VAL A 57 -11.97 -12.37 -11.30
N GLY A 58 -11.30 -11.77 -12.29
CA GLY A 58 -9.85 -11.61 -12.28
C GLY A 58 -9.35 -10.80 -11.08
N ALA A 59 -10.03 -9.70 -10.75
CA ALA A 59 -9.70 -8.85 -9.60
C ALA A 59 -9.87 -9.60 -8.27
N ILE A 60 -10.92 -10.42 -8.11
CA ILE A 60 -11.09 -11.31 -6.95
C ILE A 60 -9.91 -12.27 -6.85
N GLY A 61 -9.54 -12.93 -7.96
CA GLY A 61 -8.40 -13.85 -7.99
C GLY A 61 -7.10 -13.16 -7.55
N PHE A 62 -6.82 -11.97 -8.07
CA PHE A 62 -5.66 -11.17 -7.69
C PHE A 62 -5.65 -10.80 -6.20
N TYR A 63 -6.79 -10.34 -5.67
CA TYR A 63 -6.92 -10.02 -4.25
C TYR A 63 -6.73 -11.24 -3.36
N LEU A 64 -7.30 -12.40 -3.73
CA LEU A 64 -7.15 -13.65 -2.98
C LEU A 64 -5.69 -14.11 -2.95
N VAL A 65 -4.94 -13.94 -4.04
CA VAL A 65 -3.49 -14.21 -4.07
C VAL A 65 -2.74 -13.28 -3.12
N ALA A 66 -3.08 -11.99 -3.09
CA ALA A 66 -2.48 -11.03 -2.16
C ALA A 66 -2.78 -11.39 -0.69
N ALA A 67 -4.04 -11.71 -0.38
CA ALA A 67 -4.46 -12.13 0.96
C ALA A 67 -3.81 -13.45 1.38
N ALA A 68 -3.75 -14.44 0.48
CA ALA A 68 -3.07 -15.71 0.71
C ALA A 68 -1.56 -15.50 0.94
N THR A 69 -0.93 -14.58 0.20
CA THR A 69 0.46 -14.20 0.40
C THR A 69 0.69 -13.63 1.79
N ALA A 70 -0.14 -12.67 2.23
CA ALA A 70 -0.04 -12.11 3.58
C ALA A 70 -0.22 -13.19 4.67
N ILE A 71 -1.20 -14.08 4.52
CA ILE A 71 -1.44 -15.20 5.47
C ILE A 71 -0.27 -16.18 5.48
N ALA A 72 0.26 -16.54 4.31
CA ALA A 72 1.43 -17.41 4.19
C ALA A 72 2.65 -16.76 4.83
N THR A 73 2.87 -15.46 4.63
CA THR A 73 3.93 -14.72 5.30
C THR A 73 3.74 -14.71 6.81
N VAL A 74 2.52 -14.63 7.34
CA VAL A 74 2.29 -14.78 8.79
C VAL A 74 2.81 -16.13 9.30
N GLY A 75 2.54 -17.21 8.56
CA GLY A 75 3.04 -18.55 8.88
C GLY A 75 4.56 -18.64 8.81
N VAL A 76 5.17 -18.16 7.72
CA VAL A 76 6.62 -18.19 7.49
C VAL A 76 7.37 -17.32 8.50
N ALA A 77 6.92 -16.09 8.71
CA ALA A 77 7.51 -15.12 9.62
C ALA A 77 7.23 -15.43 11.09
N SER A 78 6.50 -16.49 11.42
CA SER A 78 6.37 -16.96 12.81
C SER A 78 7.71 -17.47 13.37
N ASP A 79 8.62 -17.92 12.50
CA ASP A 79 10.01 -18.20 12.84
C ASP A 79 10.82 -16.90 12.75
N ARG A 80 11.54 -16.56 13.83
CA ARG A 80 12.35 -15.34 13.93
C ARG A 80 13.47 -15.30 12.89
N HIS A 81 14.06 -16.44 12.55
CA HIS A 81 15.12 -16.47 11.54
C HIS A 81 14.56 -16.16 10.14
N ARG A 82 13.37 -16.71 9.83
CA ARG A 82 12.68 -16.44 8.56
C ARG A 82 12.16 -15.00 8.48
N ALA A 83 11.67 -14.45 9.59
CA ALA A 83 11.26 -13.05 9.66
C ALA A 83 12.41 -12.07 9.37
N GLU A 84 13.60 -12.38 9.88
CA GLU A 84 14.83 -11.63 9.61
C GLU A 84 15.23 -11.70 8.13
N TRP A 85 15.23 -12.90 7.53
CA TRP A 85 15.49 -13.06 6.09
C TRP A 85 14.49 -12.31 5.22
N LEU A 86 13.20 -12.34 5.57
CA LEU A 86 12.17 -11.60 4.85
C LEU A 86 12.41 -10.09 4.90
N LEU A 87 12.79 -9.56 6.07
CA LEU A 87 13.10 -8.14 6.20
C LEU A 87 14.33 -7.73 5.38
N PHE A 88 15.39 -8.55 5.37
CA PHE A 88 16.55 -8.31 4.52
C PHE A 88 16.19 -8.38 3.04
N ALA A 89 15.38 -9.34 2.62
CA ALA A 89 14.89 -9.45 1.25
C ALA A 89 14.07 -8.22 0.84
N LEU A 90 13.13 -7.77 1.68
CA LEU A 90 12.34 -6.55 1.45
C LEU A 90 13.23 -5.31 1.32
N THR A 91 14.23 -5.18 2.19
CA THR A 91 15.20 -4.07 2.13
C THR A 91 16.00 -4.12 0.84
N GLY A 92 16.53 -5.29 0.47
CA GLY A 92 17.26 -5.47 -0.78
C GLY A 92 16.41 -5.14 -2.01
N VAL A 93 15.15 -5.61 -2.06
CA VAL A 93 14.21 -5.28 -3.14
C VAL A 93 13.97 -3.78 -3.23
N GLY A 94 13.66 -3.11 -2.11
CA GLY A 94 13.45 -1.65 -2.09
C GLY A 94 14.69 -0.87 -2.54
N THR A 95 15.88 -1.28 -2.10
CA THR A 95 17.15 -0.65 -2.50
C THR A 95 17.47 -0.88 -3.98
N LEU A 96 17.23 -2.08 -4.51
CA LEU A 96 17.42 -2.36 -5.94
C LEU A 96 16.45 -1.52 -6.78
N MET A 97 15.19 -1.43 -6.36
CA MET A 97 14.20 -0.60 -7.05
C MET A 97 14.60 0.89 -7.03
N ALA A 98 15.04 1.40 -5.88
CA ALA A 98 15.57 2.75 -5.76
C ALA A 98 16.81 2.99 -6.63
N ALA A 99 17.76 2.05 -6.64
CA ALA A 99 18.96 2.14 -7.46
C ALA A 99 18.61 2.15 -8.95
N THR A 100 17.68 1.30 -9.40
CA THR A 100 17.20 1.29 -10.79
C THR A 100 16.53 2.61 -11.14
N ALA A 101 15.72 3.18 -10.26
CA ALA A 101 15.10 4.49 -10.46
C ALA A 101 16.15 5.61 -10.61
N VAL A 102 17.15 5.65 -9.71
CA VAL A 102 18.24 6.64 -9.77
C VAL A 102 19.06 6.48 -11.04
N VAL A 103 19.44 5.26 -11.41
CA VAL A 103 20.18 4.99 -12.65
C VAL A 103 19.37 5.43 -13.86
N HIS A 104 18.07 5.13 -13.88
CA HIS A 104 17.19 5.54 -14.97
C HIS A 104 17.21 7.05 -15.19
N ASP A 105 17.08 7.83 -14.10
CA ASP A 105 16.97 9.29 -14.17
C ASP A 105 18.32 9.96 -14.44
N LEU A 106 19.42 9.44 -13.86
CA LEU A 106 20.77 9.94 -14.12
C LEU A 106 21.22 9.71 -15.56
N THR A 107 20.80 8.59 -16.16
CA THR A 107 21.18 8.25 -17.54
C THR A 107 20.27 8.87 -18.59
N GLY A 108 19.14 9.48 -18.18
CA GLY A 108 18.11 9.97 -19.10
C GLY A 108 17.50 8.85 -19.96
N SER A 109 17.60 7.62 -19.49
CA SER A 109 17.09 6.45 -20.19
C SER A 109 15.56 6.40 -20.13
N THR A 110 14.95 5.61 -21.01
CA THR A 110 13.49 5.59 -21.21
C THR A 110 12.85 4.24 -20.91
N PHE A 111 13.63 3.27 -20.41
CA PHE A 111 13.17 1.89 -20.21
C PHE A 111 12.13 1.72 -19.08
N LEU A 112 11.97 2.69 -18.18
CA LEU A 112 10.91 2.68 -17.14
C LEU A 112 9.63 3.42 -17.54
N GLY A 113 9.49 3.88 -18.80
CA GLY A 113 8.33 4.65 -19.27
C GLY A 113 7.79 4.30 -20.66
N GLU A 114 8.55 3.62 -21.51
CA GLU A 114 8.17 3.39 -22.92
C GLU A 114 7.14 2.29 -23.18
N THR A 115 6.89 1.39 -22.21
CA THR A 115 6.05 0.20 -22.45
C THR A 115 4.55 0.41 -22.18
N GLY A 116 4.10 1.64 -21.92
CA GLY A 116 2.69 1.96 -21.62
C GLY A 116 2.18 1.38 -20.28
N MET A 117 3.04 0.70 -19.53
CA MET A 117 2.77 0.25 -18.16
C MET A 117 3.27 1.31 -17.15
N PRO A 118 2.63 1.44 -15.98
CA PRO A 118 3.05 2.35 -14.91
C PRO A 118 4.30 1.82 -14.18
N THR A 119 5.32 1.37 -14.93
CA THR A 119 6.53 0.73 -14.39
C THR A 119 7.31 1.70 -13.52
N ARG A 120 7.45 2.97 -13.91
CA ARG A 120 8.13 3.97 -13.07
C ARG A 120 7.50 4.11 -11.68
N GLY A 121 6.16 4.21 -11.59
CA GLY A 121 5.46 4.30 -10.31
C GLY A 121 5.74 3.11 -9.39
N VAL A 122 5.91 1.90 -9.96
CA VAL A 122 6.30 0.72 -9.19
C VAL A 122 7.69 0.89 -8.56
N PHE A 123 8.68 1.39 -9.31
CA PHE A 123 10.03 1.62 -8.77
C PHE A 123 10.06 2.70 -7.68
N ASP A 124 9.30 3.78 -7.89
CA ASP A 124 9.12 4.86 -6.92
C ASP A 124 8.49 4.34 -5.60
N ALA A 125 7.40 3.58 -5.69
CA ALA A 125 6.74 2.94 -4.55
C ALA A 125 7.69 2.01 -3.78
N GLY A 126 8.44 1.19 -4.53
CA GLY A 126 9.47 0.32 -3.98
C GLY A 126 10.56 1.08 -3.23
N ALA A 127 10.99 2.23 -3.77
CA ALA A 127 11.98 3.09 -3.14
C ALA A 127 11.44 3.74 -1.84
N ALA A 128 10.20 4.21 -1.85
CA ALA A 128 9.54 4.80 -0.67
C ALA A 128 9.38 3.77 0.46
N LEU A 129 8.95 2.55 0.13
CA LEU A 129 8.93 1.43 1.07
C LEU A 129 10.34 1.03 1.54
N GLY A 130 11.33 1.09 0.64
CA GLY A 130 12.74 0.85 0.92
C GLY A 130 13.31 1.74 2.02
N VAL A 131 12.88 3.00 2.12
CA VAL A 131 13.26 3.90 3.24
C VAL A 131 12.85 3.29 4.59
N VAL A 132 11.61 2.78 4.69
CA VAL A 132 11.07 2.18 5.90
C VAL A 132 11.77 0.85 6.21
N PHE A 133 12.02 0.01 5.21
CA PHE A 133 12.70 -1.28 5.40
C PHE A 133 14.16 -1.10 5.84
N ALA A 134 14.87 -0.14 5.26
CA ALA A 134 16.23 0.21 5.65
C ALA A 134 16.29 0.75 7.10
N ALA A 135 15.35 1.60 7.50
CA ALA A 135 15.25 2.05 8.90
C ALA A 135 14.94 0.89 9.86
N THR A 136 14.08 -0.05 9.44
CA THR A 136 13.70 -1.22 10.22
C THR A 136 14.87 -2.20 10.38
N THR A 137 15.65 -2.44 9.33
CA THR A 137 16.87 -3.26 9.38
C THR A 137 17.98 -2.63 10.22
N ALA A 138 18.16 -1.30 10.14
CA ALA A 138 19.08 -0.58 10.99
C ALA A 138 18.75 -0.79 12.48
N ASN A 139 17.47 -0.64 12.86
CA ASN A 139 17.07 -0.88 14.25
C ASN A 139 17.19 -2.35 14.67
N LEU A 140 16.93 -3.30 13.76
CA LEU A 140 17.20 -4.72 14.01
C LEU A 140 18.69 -4.94 14.35
N ALA A 141 19.62 -4.39 13.57
CA ALA A 141 21.06 -4.53 13.80
C ALA A 141 21.47 -4.00 15.20
N VAL A 142 20.93 -2.84 15.58
CA VAL A 142 21.15 -2.25 16.92
C VAL A 142 20.59 -3.14 18.03
N GLU A 143 19.35 -3.62 17.91
CA GLU A 143 18.74 -4.51 18.92
C GLU A 143 19.48 -5.84 19.06
N ARG A 144 19.97 -6.40 17.94
CA ARG A 144 20.77 -7.63 17.96
C ARG A 144 22.07 -7.44 18.74
N TYR A 145 22.74 -6.31 18.54
CA TYR A 145 23.93 -5.95 19.28
C TYR A 145 23.65 -5.77 20.77
N GLU A 146 22.62 -5.00 21.14
CA GLU A 146 22.22 -4.76 22.54
C GLU A 146 21.87 -6.08 23.26
N THR A 147 21.11 -6.97 22.61
CA THR A 147 20.63 -8.22 23.23
C THR A 147 21.68 -9.33 23.35
N ARG A 148 22.68 -9.36 22.46
CA ARG A 148 23.71 -10.43 22.44
C ARG A 148 25.00 -10.08 23.19
N ARG A 149 25.18 -8.80 23.56
CA ARG A 149 26.34 -8.32 24.35
C ARG A 149 26.57 -9.09 25.65
N GLY A 150 25.54 -9.73 26.21
CA GLY A 150 25.61 -10.50 27.46
C GLY A 150 25.76 -12.02 27.37
N ARG A 151 25.70 -12.66 26.19
CA ARG A 151 25.68 -14.15 26.09
C ARG A 151 26.62 -14.77 25.05
N ALA A 152 26.93 -14.07 23.97
CA ALA A 152 27.94 -14.44 22.98
C ALA A 152 28.18 -13.19 22.13
N ALA A 153 29.35 -12.58 22.29
CA ALA A 153 29.63 -11.27 21.71
C ALA A 153 29.50 -11.31 20.18
N MET A 154 28.45 -10.68 19.63
CA MET A 154 28.56 -10.18 18.26
C MET A 154 29.74 -9.22 18.25
N THR A 155 30.64 -9.40 17.30
CA THR A 155 31.79 -8.51 17.16
C THR A 155 31.29 -7.14 16.72
N THR A 156 31.92 -6.07 17.19
CA THR A 156 31.62 -4.69 16.74
C THR A 156 31.65 -4.58 15.22
N VAL A 157 32.46 -5.41 14.55
CA VAL A 157 32.53 -5.52 13.09
C VAL A 157 31.18 -5.91 12.48
N GLN A 158 30.49 -6.92 13.02
CA GLN A 158 29.17 -7.35 12.50
C GLN A 158 28.10 -6.26 12.67
N LEU A 159 28.18 -5.46 13.74
CA LEU A 159 27.31 -4.29 13.91
C LEU A 159 27.60 -3.24 12.85
N ILE A 160 28.88 -2.87 12.67
CA ILE A 160 29.31 -1.86 11.70
C ILE A 160 28.92 -2.28 10.28
N GLU A 161 29.07 -3.56 9.94
CA GLU A 161 28.68 -4.12 8.64
C GLU A 161 27.17 -4.04 8.43
N GLY A 162 26.37 -4.55 9.38
CA GLY A 162 24.90 -4.51 9.26
C GLY A 162 24.36 -3.08 9.23
N LEU A 163 24.93 -2.19 10.05
CA LEU A 163 24.51 -0.79 10.11
C LEU A 163 24.94 -0.04 8.84
N SER A 164 26.17 -0.23 8.35
CA SER A 164 26.63 0.44 7.12
C SER A 164 25.84 0.01 5.89
N LEU A 165 25.49 -1.28 5.78
CA LEU A 165 24.60 -1.78 4.72
C LEU A 165 23.20 -1.15 4.80
N SER A 166 22.60 -1.12 5.99
CA SER A 166 21.27 -0.52 6.18
C SER A 166 21.26 1.01 5.94
N LEU A 167 22.33 1.71 6.31
CA LEU A 167 22.48 3.15 6.05
C LEU A 167 22.72 3.41 4.57
N GLY A 168 23.53 2.59 3.89
CA GLY A 168 23.70 2.66 2.44
C GLY A 168 22.37 2.46 1.70
N ALA A 169 21.61 1.44 2.09
CA ALA A 169 20.26 1.20 1.58
C ALA A 169 19.33 2.40 1.82
N LEU A 170 19.33 2.95 3.04
CA LEU A 170 18.52 4.12 3.41
C LEU A 170 18.89 5.33 2.55
N LEU A 171 20.17 5.60 2.36
CA LEU A 171 20.67 6.72 1.54
C LEU A 171 20.23 6.56 0.08
N VAL A 172 20.39 5.40 -0.52
CA VAL A 172 19.96 5.14 -1.91
C VAL A 172 18.44 5.35 -2.05
N CYS A 173 17.64 4.78 -1.15
CA CYS A 173 16.19 4.95 -1.17
C CYS A 173 15.77 6.41 -0.94
N ALA A 174 16.38 7.10 0.03
CA ALA A 174 16.07 8.50 0.33
C ALA A 174 16.47 9.43 -0.82
N LEU A 175 17.60 9.17 -1.49
CA LEU A 175 18.02 9.91 -2.68
C LEU A 175 17.03 9.73 -3.84
N ALA A 176 16.63 8.48 -4.12
CA ALA A 176 15.65 8.17 -5.16
C ALA A 176 14.32 8.93 -4.94
N VAL A 177 13.81 8.89 -3.72
CA VAL A 177 12.54 9.54 -3.37
C VAL A 177 12.66 11.06 -3.34
N GLY A 178 13.68 11.57 -2.65
CA GLY A 178 13.82 13.00 -2.36
C GLY A 178 14.19 13.86 -3.56
N PHE A 179 15.00 13.34 -4.48
CA PHE A 179 15.47 14.11 -5.64
C PHE A 179 14.71 13.80 -6.93
N PHE A 180 14.21 12.59 -7.11
CA PHE A 180 13.72 12.15 -8.42
C PHE A 180 12.21 11.86 -8.50
N SER A 181 11.51 11.74 -7.36
CA SER A 181 10.14 11.21 -7.35
C SER A 181 9.05 12.24 -6.98
N GLY A 182 9.42 13.47 -6.65
CA GLY A 182 8.49 14.57 -6.36
C GLY A 182 8.02 14.65 -4.90
N GLY A 183 7.39 15.78 -4.56
CA GLY A 183 7.12 16.19 -3.17
C GLY A 183 6.18 15.26 -2.39
N LEU A 184 5.13 14.72 -3.03
CA LEU A 184 4.18 13.85 -2.33
C LEU A 184 4.82 12.50 -1.94
N LEU A 185 5.68 11.93 -2.78
CA LEU A 185 6.35 10.66 -2.43
C LEU A 185 7.36 10.87 -1.31
N ALA A 186 8.12 11.97 -1.36
CA ALA A 186 9.01 12.35 -0.26
C ALA A 186 8.24 12.58 1.05
N PHE A 187 7.06 13.19 0.97
CA PHE A 187 6.16 13.32 2.09
C PHE A 187 5.68 11.96 2.61
N ALA A 188 5.24 11.06 1.72
CA ALA A 188 4.80 9.71 2.08
C ALA A 188 5.89 8.91 2.78
N ALA A 189 7.10 8.87 2.20
CA ALA A 189 8.26 8.20 2.79
C ALA A 189 8.67 8.84 4.13
N GLY A 190 8.62 10.18 4.22
CA GLY A 190 8.86 10.92 5.45
C GLY A 190 7.85 10.59 6.56
N CYS A 191 6.55 10.53 6.23
CA CYS A 191 5.50 10.12 7.17
C CYS A 191 5.67 8.67 7.63
N GLY A 192 6.02 7.76 6.72
CA GLY A 192 6.36 6.38 7.06
C GLY A 192 7.55 6.30 8.02
N PHE A 193 8.67 6.96 7.67
CA PHE A 193 9.87 7.02 8.50
C PHE A 193 9.59 7.65 9.87
N ALA A 194 8.82 8.75 9.93
CA ALA A 194 8.42 9.39 11.17
C ALA A 194 7.54 8.47 12.03
N THR A 195 6.59 7.75 11.43
CA THR A 195 5.75 6.75 12.12
C THR A 195 6.61 5.66 12.77
N PHE A 196 7.61 5.16 12.03
CA PHE A 196 8.58 4.20 12.55
C PHE A 196 9.42 4.80 13.70
N ALA A 197 10.00 5.98 13.48
CA ALA A 197 10.89 6.64 14.43
C ALA A 197 10.17 6.97 15.75
N VAL A 198 8.94 7.50 15.69
CA VAL A 198 8.16 7.76 16.90
C VAL A 198 7.80 6.46 17.61
N SER A 199 7.43 5.41 16.88
CA SER A 199 7.17 4.10 17.49
C SER A 199 8.38 3.57 18.27
N VAL A 200 9.59 3.72 17.71
CA VAL A 200 10.85 3.37 18.38
C VAL A 200 11.13 4.30 19.58
N ALA A 201 10.94 5.61 19.44
CA ALA A 201 11.20 6.59 20.48
C ALA A 201 10.28 6.40 21.70
N VAL A 202 8.97 6.24 21.47
CA VAL A 202 7.98 5.97 22.53
C VAL A 202 8.39 4.75 23.34
N ARG A 203 8.81 3.69 22.65
CA ARG A 203 9.27 2.46 23.29
C ARG A 203 10.56 2.66 24.10
N ARG A 204 11.56 3.35 23.52
CA ARG A 204 12.85 3.59 24.20
C ARG A 204 12.73 4.52 25.41
N LEU A 205 11.80 5.47 25.38
CA LEU A 205 11.58 6.44 26.46
C LEU A 205 10.63 5.93 27.56
N GLY A 206 10.05 4.74 27.41
CA GLY A 206 9.13 4.17 28.40
C GLY A 206 7.85 5.00 28.59
N MET A 207 7.51 5.86 27.62
CA MET A 207 6.30 6.67 27.67
C MET A 207 5.09 5.74 27.51
N GLY A 208 4.20 5.74 28.52
CA GLY A 208 3.04 4.84 28.56
C GLY A 208 2.15 4.94 27.32
N ALA A 209 1.23 3.98 27.17
CA ALA A 209 0.38 3.78 25.99
C ALA A 209 -0.44 5.01 25.52
N TRP A 210 -0.53 6.07 26.31
CA TRP A 210 -1.20 7.33 25.97
C TRP A 210 -0.50 8.15 24.86
N VAL A 211 0.76 7.86 24.52
CA VAL A 211 1.45 8.50 23.39
C VAL A 211 1.11 7.82 22.04
N SER A 212 0.60 6.58 22.04
CA SER A 212 0.19 5.89 20.81
C SER A 212 -1.04 6.52 20.15
N THR A 213 -1.95 7.06 20.97
CA THR A 213 -3.06 7.90 20.51
C THR A 213 -2.57 9.21 19.88
N GLY A 214 -1.48 9.78 20.39
CA GLY A 214 -0.85 10.96 19.79
C GLY A 214 -0.21 10.68 18.43
N LEU A 215 0.38 9.49 18.24
CA LEU A 215 0.96 9.08 16.95
C LEU A 215 -0.13 8.77 15.89
N ALA A 216 -1.21 8.11 16.30
CA ALA A 216 -2.38 7.92 15.43
C ALA A 216 -3.03 9.28 15.07
N ALA A 217 -3.09 10.22 16.02
CA ALA A 217 -3.55 11.58 15.77
C ALA A 217 -2.60 12.34 14.83
N ALA A 218 -1.28 12.09 14.86
CA ALA A 218 -0.31 12.70 13.94
C ALA A 218 -0.43 12.15 12.51
N VAL A 219 -0.69 10.85 12.35
CA VAL A 219 -1.00 10.25 11.04
C VAL A 219 -2.34 10.76 10.50
N LEU A 220 -3.36 10.89 11.35
CA LEU A 220 -4.63 11.53 11.02
C LEU A 220 -4.47 13.02 10.69
N ALA A 221 -3.58 13.72 11.39
CA ALA A 221 -3.28 15.13 11.11
C ALA A 221 -2.50 15.30 9.81
N ALA A 222 -1.60 14.38 9.45
CA ALA A 222 -0.93 14.37 8.14
C ALA A 222 -1.94 14.11 7.01
N ALA A 223 -2.85 13.15 7.20
CA ALA A 223 -3.97 12.92 6.27
C ALA A 223 -4.92 14.14 6.20
N ALA A 224 -5.19 14.79 7.33
CA ALA A 224 -5.99 16.01 7.40
C ALA A 224 -5.29 17.21 6.75
N MET A 225 -3.95 17.31 6.82
CA MET A 225 -3.19 18.35 6.13
C MET A 225 -3.15 18.15 4.62
N ILE A 226 -3.08 16.90 4.14
CA ILE A 226 -3.27 16.58 2.72
C ILE A 226 -4.68 17.01 2.27
N ALA A 227 -5.70 16.78 3.10
CA ALA A 227 -7.07 17.20 2.83
C ALA A 227 -7.28 18.72 2.91
N ALA A 228 -6.64 19.40 3.88
CA ALA A 228 -6.85 20.82 4.19
C ALA A 228 -5.98 21.77 3.36
N GLY A 229 -4.80 21.34 2.89
CA GLY A 229 -3.83 22.18 2.18
C GLY A 229 -4.28 22.70 0.81
N ASN A 230 -5.48 22.34 0.34
CA ASN A 230 -6.02 22.75 -0.97
C ASN A 230 -7.55 22.86 -0.94
N TRP A 231 -8.13 23.41 0.14
CA TRP A 231 -9.59 23.61 0.24
C TRP A 231 -10.16 24.62 -0.79
N SER A 232 -9.33 25.19 -1.67
CA SER A 232 -9.71 26.12 -2.72
C SER A 232 -9.78 25.54 -4.15
N GLY A 233 -9.66 24.22 -4.36
CA GLY A 233 -9.59 23.61 -5.70
C GLY A 233 -10.81 22.78 -6.12
N GLU A 234 -11.32 23.01 -7.34
CA GLU A 234 -12.42 22.28 -8.01
C GLU A 234 -12.14 20.79 -8.32
N ALA A 235 -10.89 20.33 -8.20
CA ALA A 235 -10.49 18.97 -8.58
C ALA A 235 -10.75 17.95 -7.46
N ASP A 236 -11.24 16.76 -7.83
CA ASP A 236 -11.53 15.65 -6.93
C ASP A 236 -10.26 15.20 -6.18
N ILE A 237 -10.40 14.81 -4.90
CA ILE A 237 -9.29 14.42 -4.03
C ILE A 237 -8.50 13.24 -4.60
N ALA A 238 -9.18 12.33 -5.31
CA ALA A 238 -8.57 11.15 -5.92
C ALA A 238 -7.64 11.48 -7.09
N LEU A 239 -7.84 12.61 -7.78
CA LEU A 239 -7.05 13.01 -8.95
C LEU A 239 -6.04 14.11 -8.64
N ARG A 240 -6.22 14.82 -7.53
CA ARG A 240 -5.50 16.04 -7.16
C ARG A 240 -3.98 15.90 -7.11
N PHE A 241 -3.47 14.73 -6.74
CA PHE A 241 -2.03 14.49 -6.58
C PHE A 241 -1.44 13.53 -7.61
N ALA A 242 -2.15 13.27 -8.71
CA ALA A 242 -1.69 12.39 -9.77
C ALA A 242 -0.30 12.83 -10.29
N ALA A 243 0.64 11.89 -10.34
CA ALA A 243 2.00 12.14 -10.83
C ALA A 243 2.05 12.44 -12.33
N THR A 244 1.02 12.05 -13.09
CA THR A 244 0.92 12.33 -14.53
C THR A 244 0.50 13.77 -14.76
N SER A 245 1.35 14.57 -15.40
CA SER A 245 1.04 15.92 -15.84
C SER A 245 -0.10 15.88 -16.87
N GLY A 246 -1.29 16.34 -16.46
CA GLY A 246 -2.48 16.36 -17.30
C GLY A 246 -3.42 15.21 -17.01
N VAL A 247 -4.07 15.25 -15.85
CA VAL A 247 -5.37 14.58 -15.68
C VAL A 247 -6.27 15.13 -16.79
N LEU A 248 -6.68 14.29 -17.75
CA LEU A 248 -7.50 14.79 -18.86
C LEU A 248 -8.94 14.97 -18.37
N ALA A 249 -9.69 15.75 -19.14
CA ALA A 249 -11.12 15.92 -18.92
C ALA A 249 -11.91 14.60 -19.00
N SER A 250 -11.37 13.55 -19.62
CA SER A 250 -11.97 12.20 -19.61
C SER A 250 -11.95 11.57 -18.22
N GLU A 251 -10.80 11.55 -17.55
CA GLU A 251 -10.62 10.91 -16.24
C GLU A 251 -11.35 11.71 -15.15
N GLN A 252 -11.34 13.06 -15.25
CA GLN A 252 -12.13 13.90 -14.34
C GLN A 252 -13.63 13.61 -14.46
N ARG A 253 -14.14 13.44 -15.69
CA ARG A 253 -15.54 13.03 -15.92
C ARG A 253 -15.83 11.62 -15.44
N MET A 254 -14.91 10.67 -15.65
CA MET A 254 -15.07 9.30 -15.15
C MET A 254 -15.22 9.26 -13.63
N VAL A 255 -14.42 10.05 -12.90
CA VAL A 255 -14.49 10.13 -11.44
C VAL A 255 -15.76 10.86 -10.99
N SER A 256 -16.14 11.95 -11.64
CA SER A 256 -17.39 12.66 -11.29
C SER A 256 -18.64 11.83 -11.52
N ASP A 257 -18.63 10.96 -12.54
CA ASP A 257 -19.76 10.11 -12.90
C ASP A 257 -19.74 8.79 -12.10
N ALA A 258 -18.72 8.56 -11.27
CA ALA A 258 -18.62 7.36 -10.44
C ALA A 258 -19.69 7.35 -9.35
N GLY A 259 -20.70 6.51 -9.52
CA GLY A 259 -21.73 6.28 -8.51
C GLY A 259 -21.20 5.57 -7.26
N ALA A 260 -22.01 5.56 -6.19
CA ALA A 260 -21.64 4.92 -4.92
C ALA A 260 -21.38 3.41 -5.01
N GLY A 261 -21.91 2.72 -6.04
CA GLY A 261 -21.68 1.30 -6.29
C GLY A 261 -20.47 0.98 -7.18
N GLY A 262 -19.84 2.01 -7.76
CA GLY A 262 -18.78 1.84 -8.75
C GLY A 262 -19.25 1.16 -10.03
N SER A 263 -18.28 0.80 -10.88
CA SER A 263 -18.49 0.12 -12.16
C SER A 263 -18.08 -1.36 -12.14
N GLY A 264 -17.56 -1.86 -11.02
CA GLY A 264 -17.04 -3.21 -10.86
C GLY A 264 -15.52 -3.26 -10.71
N ALA A 265 -15.01 -4.21 -9.94
CA ALA A 265 -13.58 -4.43 -9.77
C ALA A 265 -12.90 -4.74 -11.11
N GLY A 266 -11.75 -4.12 -11.38
CA GLY A 266 -10.96 -4.34 -12.59
C GLY A 266 -11.52 -3.73 -13.88
N THR A 267 -12.63 -3.01 -13.83
CA THR A 267 -13.32 -2.52 -15.04
C THR A 267 -12.77 -1.20 -15.57
N TRP A 268 -11.72 -0.62 -14.96
CA TRP A 268 -11.11 0.63 -15.43
C TRP A 268 -10.87 0.66 -16.95
N PRO A 269 -10.26 -0.36 -17.60
CA PRO A 269 -10.05 -0.34 -19.04
C PRO A 269 -11.35 -0.37 -19.86
N ALA A 270 -12.44 -0.93 -19.32
CA ALA A 270 -13.75 -0.94 -19.96
C ALA A 270 -14.43 0.43 -19.84
N VAL A 271 -14.42 1.04 -18.64
CA VAL A 271 -14.98 2.39 -18.42
C VAL A 271 -14.20 3.42 -19.22
N HIS A 272 -12.86 3.41 -19.15
CA HIS A 272 -12.03 4.38 -19.87
C HIS A 272 -12.28 4.34 -21.39
N ARG A 273 -12.63 3.17 -21.95
CA ARG A 273 -12.98 3.05 -23.37
C ARG A 273 -14.24 3.82 -23.76
N LEU A 274 -15.15 4.09 -22.82
CA LEU A 274 -16.38 4.84 -23.05
C LEU A 274 -16.16 6.37 -23.03
N TYR A 275 -15.14 6.84 -22.28
CA TYR A 275 -14.87 8.27 -22.10
C TYR A 275 -13.76 8.82 -23.01
N ARG A 276 -12.90 7.94 -23.54
CA ARG A 276 -11.82 8.32 -24.46
C ARG A 276 -12.35 8.63 -25.87
N MET A 277 -11.59 9.42 -26.62
CA MET A 277 -11.82 9.53 -28.06
C MET A 277 -11.45 8.22 -28.78
N PRO A 278 -12.11 7.85 -29.91
CA PRO A 278 -11.87 6.58 -30.58
C PRO A 278 -10.39 6.27 -30.88
N ASP A 279 -9.62 7.30 -31.22
CA ASP A 279 -8.21 7.19 -31.63
C ASP A 279 -7.21 7.23 -30.46
N GLU A 280 -7.64 7.51 -29.23
CA GLU A 280 -6.74 7.61 -28.07
C GLU A 280 -6.48 6.25 -27.42
N PRO A 281 -5.25 5.85 -27.07
CA PRO A 281 -5.03 4.57 -26.40
C PRO A 281 -5.73 4.50 -25.03
N VAL A 282 -6.08 3.29 -24.59
CA VAL A 282 -6.59 3.08 -23.22
C VAL A 282 -5.46 3.34 -22.24
N ARG A 283 -5.69 4.26 -21.30
CA ARG A 283 -4.66 4.65 -20.33
C ARG A 283 -4.84 3.92 -19.00
N PRO A 284 -3.73 3.66 -18.28
CA PRO A 284 -3.82 3.22 -16.90
C PRO A 284 -4.49 4.32 -16.04
N PRO A 285 -4.99 3.96 -14.85
CA PRO A 285 -5.53 4.95 -13.94
C PRO A 285 -4.45 5.96 -13.53
N PRO A 286 -4.80 7.24 -13.37
CA PRO A 286 -3.86 8.26 -12.91
C PRO A 286 -3.42 8.00 -11.46
N THR A 287 -4.32 7.49 -10.61
CA THR A 287 -4.05 7.16 -9.21
C THR A 287 -4.79 5.89 -8.79
N THR A 288 -4.30 5.24 -7.74
CA THR A 288 -5.03 4.10 -7.14
C THR A 288 -6.34 4.56 -6.52
N ALA A 289 -6.37 5.76 -5.92
CA ALA A 289 -7.58 6.35 -5.37
C ALA A 289 -8.68 6.52 -6.43
N ALA A 290 -8.35 7.09 -7.59
CA ALA A 290 -9.31 7.27 -8.69
C ALA A 290 -9.80 5.93 -9.23
N ARG A 291 -8.91 4.92 -9.27
CA ARG A 291 -9.32 3.56 -9.62
C ARG A 291 -10.31 2.98 -8.61
N ILE A 292 -10.07 3.16 -7.31
CA ILE A 292 -10.98 2.67 -6.27
C ILE A 292 -12.34 3.34 -6.41
N GLU A 293 -12.39 4.67 -6.60
CA GLU A 293 -13.66 5.39 -6.77
C GLU A 293 -14.44 4.94 -8.01
N VAL A 294 -13.78 4.81 -9.16
CA VAL A 294 -14.46 4.38 -10.39
C VAL A 294 -14.90 2.91 -10.33
N GLU A 295 -14.08 2.01 -9.80
CA GLU A 295 -14.36 0.57 -9.81
C GLU A 295 -15.28 0.13 -8.64
N PHE A 296 -15.16 0.77 -7.47
CA PHE A 296 -15.87 0.37 -6.24
C PHE A 296 -16.77 1.46 -5.65
N GLY A 297 -16.71 2.68 -6.15
CA GLY A 297 -17.47 3.83 -5.66
C GLY A 297 -16.72 4.62 -4.58
N TRP A 298 -17.14 5.87 -4.37
CA TRP A 298 -16.59 6.74 -3.32
C TRP A 298 -16.63 6.14 -1.90
N PRO A 299 -17.64 5.34 -1.46
CA PRO A 299 -17.63 4.77 -0.12
C PRO A 299 -16.48 3.77 0.08
N ALA A 300 -16.07 3.10 -1.00
CA ALA A 300 -15.01 2.11 -0.93
C ALA A 300 -13.63 2.74 -0.70
N LEU A 301 -13.37 3.94 -1.25
CA LEU A 301 -12.14 4.69 -0.97
C LEU A 301 -12.04 5.03 0.52
N TRP A 302 -13.08 5.61 1.10
CA TRP A 302 -13.12 5.92 2.53
C TRP A 302 -13.04 4.66 3.40
N GLY A 303 -13.70 3.58 2.98
CA GLY A 303 -13.57 2.27 3.61
C GLY A 303 -12.13 1.77 3.62
N ALA A 304 -11.41 1.88 2.50
CA ALA A 304 -10.00 1.50 2.40
C ALA A 304 -9.11 2.35 3.32
N ILE A 305 -9.34 3.67 3.40
CA ILE A 305 -8.62 4.56 4.30
C ILE A 305 -8.85 4.16 5.77
N VAL A 306 -10.11 3.92 6.16
CA VAL A 306 -10.45 3.47 7.51
C VAL A 306 -9.78 2.13 7.83
N LEU A 307 -9.80 1.18 6.90
CA LEU A 307 -9.11 -0.11 7.05
C LEU A 307 -7.59 0.05 7.22
N ALA A 308 -6.97 0.95 6.46
CA ALA A 308 -5.55 1.26 6.61
C ALA A 308 -5.23 1.86 7.99
N VAL A 309 -6.05 2.81 8.47
CA VAL A 309 -5.91 3.40 9.81
C VAL A 309 -6.06 2.34 10.91
N LEU A 310 -7.06 1.47 10.81
CA LEU A 310 -7.28 0.37 11.77
C LEU A 310 -6.09 -0.60 11.77
N LEU A 311 -5.55 -0.94 10.59
CA LEU A 311 -4.38 -1.81 10.47
C LEU A 311 -3.13 -1.17 11.08
N VAL A 312 -2.88 0.12 10.82
CA VAL A 312 -1.78 0.88 11.46
C VAL A 312 -1.94 0.87 12.97
N ALA A 313 -3.14 1.13 13.49
CA ALA A 313 -3.41 1.12 14.92
C ALA A 313 -3.15 -0.26 15.54
N GLU A 314 -3.57 -1.35 14.91
CA GLU A 314 -3.29 -2.72 15.37
C GLU A 314 -1.78 -3.03 15.37
N LEU A 315 -1.05 -2.62 14.32
CA LEU A 315 0.39 -2.85 14.20
C LEU A 315 1.20 -2.01 15.20
N VAL A 316 0.81 -0.76 15.43
CA VAL A 316 1.45 0.10 16.46
C VAL A 316 1.15 -0.44 17.86
N ALA A 317 -0.10 -0.82 18.15
CA ALA A 317 -0.45 -1.44 19.42
C ALA A 317 0.33 -2.74 19.66
N GLY A 318 0.49 -3.55 18.61
CA GLY A 318 1.33 -4.76 18.65
C GLY A 318 2.81 -4.47 18.89
N ALA A 319 3.35 -3.41 18.28
CA ALA A 319 4.72 -2.96 18.50
C ALA A 319 4.94 -2.51 19.96
N LEU A 320 4.00 -1.76 20.54
CA LEU A 320 4.10 -1.27 21.91
C LEU A 320 3.85 -2.37 22.95
N GLY A 321 3.01 -3.34 22.63
CA GLY A 321 2.72 -4.48 23.50
C GLY A 321 3.84 -5.50 23.63
N ARG A 322 4.88 -5.46 22.77
CA ARG A 322 6.02 -6.40 22.82
C ARG A 322 7.33 -5.72 23.19
N GLY A 323 8.03 -6.34 24.15
CA GLY A 323 9.38 -5.94 24.52
C GLY A 323 10.44 -6.27 23.45
N ARG A 324 10.39 -7.46 22.84
CA ARG A 324 11.36 -7.91 21.83
C ARG A 324 10.70 -8.05 20.46
N ASP A 325 11.42 -7.69 19.39
CA ASP A 325 10.98 -7.85 17.99
C ASP A 325 9.87 -6.89 17.53
N SER A 326 9.64 -5.78 18.24
CA SER A 326 8.59 -4.81 17.89
C SER A 326 8.86 -3.98 16.63
N PHE A 327 10.12 -3.92 16.17
CA PHE A 327 10.50 -3.20 14.96
C PHE A 327 9.83 -3.75 13.69
N TYR A 328 9.53 -5.05 13.61
CA TYR A 328 8.79 -5.61 12.47
C TYR A 328 7.38 -5.04 12.36
N SER A 329 6.69 -4.90 13.50
CA SER A 329 5.32 -4.37 13.56
C SER A 329 5.31 -2.86 13.32
N SER A 330 6.27 -2.12 13.88
CA SER A 330 6.45 -0.68 13.60
C SER A 330 6.79 -0.42 12.12
N GLY A 331 7.68 -1.23 11.53
CA GLY A 331 8.05 -1.13 10.12
C GLY A 331 6.87 -1.41 9.20
N ALA A 332 6.06 -2.42 9.52
CA ALA A 332 4.83 -2.69 8.77
C ALA A 332 3.80 -1.56 8.90
N ALA A 333 3.61 -0.98 10.09
CA ALA A 333 2.74 0.18 10.27
C ALA A 333 3.18 1.36 9.41
N ALA A 334 4.48 1.67 9.44
CA ALA A 334 5.09 2.71 8.62
C ALA A 334 4.91 2.46 7.12
N ALA A 335 5.08 1.21 6.66
CA ALA A 335 4.86 0.84 5.27
C ALA A 335 3.40 1.01 4.83
N VAL A 336 2.43 0.69 5.70
CA VAL A 336 1.00 0.92 5.41
C VAL A 336 0.71 2.42 5.28
N VAL A 337 1.34 3.28 6.10
CA VAL A 337 1.23 4.74 5.97
C VAL A 337 1.78 5.23 4.61
N VAL A 338 2.95 4.74 4.19
CA VAL A 338 3.54 5.07 2.88
C VAL A 338 2.56 4.73 1.77
N VAL A 339 2.09 3.48 1.74
CA VAL A 339 1.17 2.98 0.71
C VAL A 339 -0.15 3.75 0.71
N ALA A 340 -0.70 4.06 1.88
CA ALA A 340 -1.96 4.81 2.00
C ALA A 340 -1.84 6.21 1.38
N ILE A 341 -0.75 6.93 1.63
CA ILE A 341 -0.51 8.26 1.04
C ILE A 341 -0.23 8.14 -0.46
N GLU A 342 0.55 7.14 -0.86
CA GLU A 342 0.90 6.89 -2.25
C GLU A 342 -0.31 6.55 -3.14
N THR A 343 -1.41 6.04 -2.57
CA THR A 343 -2.64 5.76 -3.34
C THR A 343 -3.17 6.97 -4.12
N PHE A 344 -2.87 8.18 -3.65
CA PHE A 344 -3.27 9.44 -4.29
C PHE A 344 -2.25 9.95 -5.32
N ARG A 345 -1.04 9.37 -5.39
CA ARG A 345 0.02 9.77 -6.31
C ARG A 345 -0.07 9.02 -7.63
N ASP A 346 -0.16 7.70 -7.58
CA ASP A 346 -0.13 6.85 -8.77
C ASP A 346 -0.92 5.55 -8.59
N ALA A 347 -1.05 4.78 -9.67
CA ALA A 347 -1.79 3.52 -9.73
C ALA A 347 -0.92 2.28 -9.42
N SER A 348 0.28 2.45 -8.86
CA SER A 348 1.25 1.36 -8.68
C SER A 348 0.81 0.33 -7.63
N LEU A 349 -0.04 0.69 -6.67
CA LEU A 349 -0.41 -0.19 -5.56
C LEU A 349 -1.05 -1.49 -6.04
N PHE A 350 -1.92 -1.43 -7.05
CA PHE A 350 -2.58 -2.62 -7.61
C PHE A 350 -1.74 -3.36 -8.65
N THR A 351 -0.46 -3.02 -8.79
CA THR A 351 0.48 -3.86 -9.55
C THR A 351 0.87 -5.08 -8.73
N PRO A 352 1.11 -6.25 -9.37
CA PRO A 352 1.51 -7.46 -8.65
C PRO A 352 2.72 -7.24 -7.73
N THR A 353 3.73 -6.50 -8.19
CA THR A 353 4.96 -6.25 -7.43
C THR A 353 4.69 -5.55 -6.11
N ILE A 354 4.02 -4.39 -6.13
CA ILE A 354 3.77 -3.61 -4.90
C ILE A 354 2.74 -4.30 -4.02
N THR A 355 1.73 -4.93 -4.60
CA THR A 355 0.76 -5.73 -3.84
C THR A 355 1.45 -6.88 -3.08
N ILE A 356 2.39 -7.60 -3.70
CA ILE A 356 3.16 -8.67 -3.02
C ILE A 356 4.05 -8.08 -1.92
N VAL A 357 4.79 -7.01 -2.19
CA VAL A 357 5.66 -6.36 -1.19
C VAL A 357 4.83 -5.88 0.01
N ALA A 358 3.68 -5.24 -0.22
CA ALA A 358 2.77 -4.81 0.82
C ALA A 358 2.20 -6.00 1.61
N ALA A 359 1.74 -7.06 0.93
CA ALA A 359 1.22 -8.27 1.57
C ALA A 359 2.26 -8.97 2.45
N VAL A 360 3.50 -9.13 1.97
CA VAL A 360 4.61 -9.72 2.73
C VAL A 360 4.94 -8.83 3.94
N THR A 361 4.98 -7.52 3.76
CA THR A 361 5.28 -6.57 4.84
C THR A 361 4.21 -6.59 5.94
N ILE A 362 2.94 -6.55 5.57
CA ILE A 362 1.80 -6.64 6.50
C ILE A 362 1.83 -7.99 7.22
N GLY A 363 2.03 -9.09 6.50
CA GLY A 363 2.12 -10.42 7.08
C GLY A 363 3.29 -10.57 8.07
N LEU A 364 4.45 -9.99 7.76
CA LEU A 364 5.62 -9.93 8.64
C LEU A 364 5.32 -9.16 9.93
N GLY A 365 4.71 -7.97 9.81
CA GLY A 365 4.31 -7.16 10.97
C GLY A 365 3.28 -7.87 11.85
N LEU A 366 2.25 -8.45 11.25
CA LEU A 366 1.21 -9.19 11.96
C LEU A 366 1.76 -10.43 12.68
N ALA A 367 2.67 -11.19 12.05
CA ALA A 367 3.32 -12.35 12.67
C ALA A 367 4.07 -11.96 13.95
N GLN A 368 4.76 -10.82 13.90
CA GLN A 368 5.63 -10.36 14.98
C GLN A 368 4.88 -9.51 16.02
N SER A 369 3.67 -9.04 15.72
CA SER A 369 2.85 -8.22 16.63
C SER A 369 2.37 -8.93 17.91
N LYS A 370 2.27 -10.29 17.96
CA LYS A 370 1.70 -11.00 19.13
C LYS A 370 2.66 -12.01 19.76
N SER A 371 2.81 -11.91 21.09
CA SER A 371 3.55 -12.88 21.89
C SER A 371 2.91 -14.26 21.80
N ARG A 372 3.73 -15.31 21.59
CA ARG A 372 3.33 -16.68 21.91
C ARG A 372 3.24 -16.74 23.44
N SER A 373 2.07 -16.48 24.00
CA SER A 373 1.74 -17.06 25.30
C SER A 373 1.84 -18.57 25.11
N ALA A 374 2.84 -19.18 25.75
CA ALA A 374 3.02 -20.62 25.77
C ALA A 374 1.67 -21.26 26.16
N HIS A 375 1.16 -22.11 25.27
CA HIS A 375 0.21 -23.14 25.65
C HIS A 375 1.01 -24.38 25.98
#